data_AF-W2PED4-F1
#
_entry.id   AF-W2PED4-F1
#
_cell.length_a   1.000
_cell.length_b   1.000
_cell.length_c   1.000
_cell.angle_alpha   90.00
_cell.angle_beta   90.00
_cell.angle_gamma   90.00
#
_symmetry.space_group_name_H-M   'P 1'
#
loop_
_entity.id
_entity.type
_entity.pdbx_description
1 polymer ?
#
loop_
_entity_poly.entity_id
_entity_poly.type
_entity_poly.pdbx_seq_one_letter_code
_entity_poly.pdbx_strand_id
1 'polypeptide(L)'
;MYKEFKVDLSHAQSVKVIHGKSVRLSHSQLNKGHAHYFHPENYKKLVKAYESGKGTTLHMSHGEVLRTHQSGLSGSGFWGSLWNGINLPQKQLVVS
;
A
#
# COMPACT_ATOMS: atom_id res chain seq x y z
N MET A 1 -14.94 10.04 -3.29
CA MET A 1 -13.88 10.92 -2.77
C MET A 1 -12.88 10.07 -2.01
N TYR A 2 -11.59 10.14 -2.33
CA TYR A 2 -10.54 9.37 -1.64
C TYR A 2 -10.30 9.96 -0.25
N LYS A 3 -9.99 9.10 0.73
CA LYS A 3 -9.71 9.49 2.11
C LYS A 3 -8.27 9.14 2.50
N GLU A 4 -7.66 10.03 3.27
CA GLU A 4 -6.30 9.85 3.77
C GLU A 4 -6.33 8.97 5.02
N PHE A 5 -5.45 7.97 5.06
CA PHE A 5 -5.24 7.14 6.24
C PHE A 5 -3.75 6.79 6.37
N LYS A 6 -3.24 6.83 7.60
CA LYS A 6 -1.84 6.51 7.87
C LYS A 6 -1.67 5.01 7.97
N VAL A 7 -0.80 4.43 7.16
CA VAL A 7 -0.45 3.01 7.23
C VAL A 7 1.05 2.87 7.10
N ASP A 8 1.64 2.08 7.98
CA ASP A 8 3.05 1.73 7.91
C ASP A 8 3.20 0.50 7.02
N LEU A 9 3.40 0.73 5.71
CA LEU A 9 3.60 -0.33 4.73
C LEU A 9 5.08 -0.66 4.60
N SER A 10 5.44 -1.92 4.87
CA SER A 10 6.76 -2.44 4.52
C SER A 10 6.95 -2.50 3.01
N HIS A 11 8.18 -2.36 2.53
CA HIS A 11 8.54 -2.48 1.11
C HIS A 11 7.93 -3.74 0.46
N ALA A 12 8.01 -4.90 1.14
CA ALA A 12 7.44 -6.15 0.62
C ALA A 12 5.90 -6.13 0.52
N GLN A 13 5.22 -5.39 1.42
CA GLN A 13 3.78 -5.18 1.34
C GLN A 13 3.45 -4.24 0.17
N SER A 14 4.19 -3.15 0.01
CA SER A 14 4.00 -2.22 -1.10
C SER A 14 4.20 -2.88 -2.46
N VAL A 15 5.20 -3.76 -2.60
CA VAL A 15 5.38 -4.59 -3.81
C VAL A 15 4.16 -5.46 -4.06
N LYS A 16 3.66 -6.18 -3.06
CA LYS A 16 2.43 -6.99 -3.19
C LYS A 16 1.23 -6.16 -3.64
N VAL A 17 1.07 -4.97 -3.07
CA VAL A 17 0.01 -4.02 -3.45
C VAL A 17 0.13 -3.60 -4.92
N ILE A 18 1.33 -3.32 -5.41
CA ILE A 18 1.57 -2.97 -6.82
C ILE A 18 1.25 -4.15 -7.74
N HIS A 19 1.54 -5.38 -7.32
CA HIS A 19 1.10 -6.58 -8.04
C HIS A 19 -0.42 -6.85 -7.95
N GLY A 20 -1.21 -5.96 -7.33
CA GLY A 20 -2.65 -6.13 -7.13
C GLY A 20 -2.99 -7.22 -6.11
N LYS A 21 -2.01 -7.68 -5.32
CA LYS A 21 -2.22 -8.68 -4.26
C LYS A 21 -2.68 -8.02 -2.97
N SER A 22 -3.49 -8.75 -2.22
CA SER A 22 -3.93 -8.35 -0.89
C SER A 22 -2.75 -8.41 0.10
N VAL A 23 -2.67 -7.43 0.99
CA VAL A 23 -1.67 -7.39 2.07
C VAL A 23 -2.35 -7.45 3.42
N ARG A 24 -1.79 -8.28 4.29
CA ARG A 24 -2.23 -8.36 5.68
C ARG A 24 -1.46 -7.30 6.48
N LEU A 25 -2.22 -6.40 7.10
CA LEU A 25 -1.72 -5.34 7.98
C LEU A 25 -2.00 -5.74 9.43
N SER A 26 -1.02 -5.54 10.29
CA SER A 26 -1.18 -5.67 11.74
C SER A 26 -1.79 -4.40 12.31
N HIS A 27 -2.47 -4.51 13.46
CA HIS A 27 -3.06 -3.34 14.14
C HIS A 27 -2.03 -2.24 14.42
N SER A 28 -0.81 -2.63 14.82
CA SER A 28 0.30 -1.71 15.06
C SER A 28 0.80 -0.93 13.82
N GLN A 29 0.42 -1.36 12.61
CA GLN A 29 0.72 -0.67 11.36
C GLN A 29 -0.40 0.30 10.95
N LEU A 30 -1.59 0.17 11.55
CA LEU A 30 -2.74 1.05 11.29
C LEU A 30 -2.57 2.36 12.06
N ASN A 31 -2.87 3.48 11.39
CA ASN A 31 -2.72 4.84 11.91
C ASN A 31 -1.27 5.21 12.28
N LYS A 32 -0.28 4.55 11.65
CA LYS A 32 1.15 4.76 11.86
C LYS A 32 1.85 4.95 10.52
N GLY A 33 3.03 5.56 10.49
CA GLY A 33 3.81 5.73 9.27
C GLY A 33 3.25 6.79 8.31
N HIS A 34 3.25 6.47 7.02
CA HIS A 34 2.93 7.41 5.95
C HIS A 34 1.44 7.49 5.65
N ALA A 35 0.98 8.69 5.28
CA ALA A 35 -0.39 8.90 4.81
C ALA A 35 -0.56 8.40 3.38
N HIS A 36 -1.60 7.60 3.16
CA HIS A 36 -1.97 7.08 1.85
C HIS A 36 -3.42 7.41 1.53
N TYR A 37 -3.74 7.56 0.24
CA TYR A 37 -5.11 7.74 -0.21
C TYR A 37 -5.78 6.40 -0.45
N PHE A 38 -6.91 6.21 0.21
CA PHE A 38 -7.76 5.02 0.07
C PHE A 38 -9.14 5.39 -0.44
N HIS A 39 -9.76 4.47 -1.17
CA HIS A 39 -11.19 4.53 -1.42
C HIS A 39 -11.97 4.48 -0.10
N PRO A 40 -13.15 5.12 -0.03
CA PRO A 40 -13.95 5.17 1.18
C PRO A 40 -14.35 3.78 1.69
N GLU A 41 -14.46 2.78 0.81
CA GLU A 41 -14.70 1.39 1.17
C GLU A 41 -13.52 0.77 1.94
N ASN A 42 -12.30 0.96 1.43
CA ASN A 42 -11.08 0.51 2.08
C ASN A 42 -10.80 1.28 3.37
N TYR A 43 -11.04 2.59 3.36
CA TYR A 43 -10.95 3.44 4.55
C TYR A 43 -11.85 2.93 5.68
N LYS A 44 -13.12 2.62 5.40
CA LYS A 44 -14.04 2.05 6.41
C LYS A 44 -13.51 0.73 6.99
N LYS A 45 -12.92 -0.14 6.16
CA LYS A 45 -12.31 -1.39 6.62
C LYS A 45 -11.10 -1.14 7.53
N LEU A 46 -10.24 -0.18 7.17
CA LEU A 46 -9.05 0.19 7.93
C LEU A 46 -9.42 0.80 9.28
N VAL A 47 -10.37 1.76 9.30
CA VAL A 47 -10.87 2.37 10.54
C VAL A 47 -11.51 1.33 11.44
N LYS A 48 -12.41 0.49 10.90
CA LYS A 48 -13.06 -0.57 11.68
C LYS A 48 -12.05 -1.54 12.29
N ALA A 49 -11.00 -1.89 11.54
CA ALA A 49 -9.93 -2.76 12.03
C ALA A 49 -9.11 -2.10 13.15
N TYR A 50 -8.78 -0.82 12.98
CA TYR A 50 -8.09 -0.01 13.97
C TYR A 50 -8.90 0.10 15.27
N GLU A 51 -10.19 0.46 15.18
CA GLU A 51 -11.10 0.52 16.33
C GLU A 51 -11.30 -0.85 16.99
N SER A 52 -11.32 -1.92 16.21
CA SER A 52 -11.46 -3.28 16.72
C SER A 52 -10.18 -3.84 17.36
N GLY A 53 -9.06 -3.11 17.33
CA GLY A 53 -7.78 -3.61 17.85
C GLY A 53 -7.20 -4.76 17.03
N LYS A 54 -7.63 -4.96 15.78
CA LYS A 54 -7.29 -6.14 14.97
C LYS A 54 -6.56 -5.74 13.69
N GLY A 55 -5.69 -6.63 13.22
CA GLY A 55 -5.13 -6.53 11.87
C GLY A 55 -6.21 -6.72 10.80
N THR A 56 -5.98 -6.21 9.61
CA THR A 56 -6.91 -6.35 8.48
C THR A 56 -6.19 -6.71 7.19
N THR A 57 -6.92 -7.33 6.27
CA THR A 57 -6.40 -7.55 4.92
C THR A 57 -6.86 -6.38 4.06
N LEU A 58 -5.89 -5.58 3.62
CA LEU A 58 -6.10 -4.47 2.71
C LEU A 58 -5.84 -4.94 1.28
N HIS A 59 -6.78 -4.63 0.39
CA HIS A 59 -6.59 -4.77 -1.04
C HIS A 59 -6.64 -3.38 -1.64
N MET A 60 -5.49 -2.89 -2.09
CA MET A 60 -5.38 -1.61 -2.77
C MET A 60 -5.48 -1.85 -4.27
N SER A 61 -6.40 -1.14 -4.91
CA SER A 61 -6.51 -1.11 -6.36
C SER A 61 -5.39 -0.26 -6.95
N HIS A 62 -5.00 -0.54 -8.19
CA HIS A 62 -3.99 0.25 -8.91
C HIS A 62 -4.35 1.74 -8.94
N GLY A 63 -5.64 2.09 -9.02
CA GLY A 63 -6.12 3.48 -8.95
C GLY A 63 -5.81 4.20 -7.63
N GLU A 64 -5.86 3.50 -6.50
CA GLU A 64 -5.54 4.08 -5.17
C GLU A 64 -4.04 4.35 -5.02
N VAL A 65 -3.22 3.41 -5.51
CA VAL A 65 -1.75 3.53 -5.53
C VAL A 65 -1.34 4.66 -6.45
N LEU A 66 -1.90 4.71 -7.67
CA LEU A 66 -1.61 5.75 -8.65
C LEU A 66 -2.04 7.13 -8.14
N ARG A 67 -3.19 7.23 -7.46
CA ARG A 67 -3.64 8.50 -6.87
C ARG A 67 -2.74 8.96 -5.72
N THR A 68 -2.32 8.02 -4.86
CA THR A 68 -1.35 8.30 -3.80
C THR A 68 -0.01 8.78 -4.36
N HIS A 69 0.45 8.18 -5.47
CA HIS A 69 1.64 8.58 -6.20
C HIS A 69 1.48 9.98 -6.85
N GLN A 70 0.38 10.22 -7.57
CA GLN A 70 0.10 11.50 -8.24
C GLN A 70 -0.05 12.67 -7.25
N SER A 71 -0.61 12.41 -6.07
CA SER A 71 -0.75 13.45 -5.03
C SER A 71 0.56 13.75 -4.29
N GLY A 72 1.65 13.00 -4.52
CA GLY A 72 2.95 13.26 -3.89
C GLY A 72 3.02 12.97 -2.38
N LEU A 73 1.94 12.54 -1.74
CA LEU A 73 1.84 12.37 -0.28
C LEU A 73 2.73 11.27 0.30
N SER A 74 3.00 10.22 -0.47
CA SER A 74 3.93 9.17 -0.06
C SER A 74 5.39 9.49 -0.43
N GLY A 75 5.68 10.73 -0.84
CA GLY A 75 6.92 11.07 -1.53
C GLY A 75 6.88 10.46 -2.93
N SER A 76 7.01 11.29 -3.95
CA SER A 76 7.13 10.87 -5.36
C SER A 76 8.19 9.76 -5.58
N GLY A 77 9.13 9.60 -4.64
CA GLY A 77 10.14 8.54 -4.65
C GLY A 77 9.70 7.16 -4.14
N PHE A 78 8.81 7.01 -3.14
CA PHE A 78 8.55 5.69 -2.55
C PHE A 78 7.81 4.77 -3.51
N TRP A 79 6.64 5.20 -4.00
CA TRP A 79 5.90 4.44 -5.01
C TRP A 79 6.56 4.50 -6.38
N GLY A 80 7.21 5.61 -6.73
CA GLY A 80 7.91 5.76 -8.00
C GLY A 80 9.10 4.81 -8.12
N SER A 81 9.93 4.68 -7.07
CA SER A 81 11.05 3.73 -7.04
C SER A 81 10.57 2.27 -7.03
N LEU A 82 9.47 1.98 -6.32
CA LEU A 82 8.84 0.66 -6.37
C LEU A 82 8.29 0.33 -7.76
N TRP A 83 7.61 1.27 -8.41
CA TRP A 83 7.06 1.06 -9.75
C TRP A 83 8.15 0.86 -10.81
N ASN A 84 9.21 1.68 -10.75
CA ASN A 84 10.39 1.52 -11.62
C ASN A 84 11.14 0.23 -11.31
N GLY A 85 11.24 -0.18 -10.04
CA GLY A 85 11.90 -1.42 -9.62
C GLY A 85 11.11 -2.68 -9.98
N ILE A 86 9.78 -2.63 -10.05
CA ILE A 86 8.92 -3.77 -10.44
C ILE A 86 8.82 -3.91 -11.97
N ASN A 87 9.00 -2.81 -12.72
CA ASN A 87 9.16 -2.85 -14.17
C ASN A 87 10.52 -3.39 -14.62
N LEU A 88 11.46 -3.69 -13.70
CA LEU A 88 12.55 -4.60 -14.03
C LEU A 88 11.94 -6.00 -14.17
N PRO A 89 11.92 -6.58 -15.38
CA PRO A 89 11.44 -7.94 -15.54
C PRO A 89 12.26 -8.83 -14.60
N GLN A 90 11.60 -9.83 -14.02
CA GLN A 90 12.27 -10.99 -13.42
C GLN A 90 13.13 -11.69 -14.47
N LYS A 91 14.24 -11.09 -14.89
CA LYS A 91 15.27 -11.74 -15.67
C LYS A 91 16.11 -12.52 -14.67
N GLN A 92 15.66 -13.76 -14.49
CA GLN A 92 16.48 -14.95 -14.30
C GLN A 92 17.64 -14.80 -13.30
N LEU A 93 17.34 -15.11 -12.04
CA LEU A 93 18.24 -15.96 -11.26
C LEU A 93 18.06 -17.40 -11.79
N VAL A 94 18.69 -17.71 -12.92
CA VAL A 94 19.03 -19.10 -13.23
C VAL A 94 20.50 -19.24 -12.85
N VAL A 95 20.71 -19.73 -11.64
CA VAL A 95 22.01 -20.25 -11.21
C VAL A 95 22.15 -21.60 -11.90
N SER A 96 23.07 -21.73 -12.84
CA SER A 96 23.73 -22.99 -13.27
C SER A 96 24.90 -22.64 -14.18
#